data_AF-A0A0L6CQF1-F1
#
_entry.id   AF-A0A0L6CQF1-F1
#
_cell.length_a   1.000
_cell.length_b   1.000
_cell.length_c   1.000
_cell.angle_alpha   90.00
_cell.angle_beta   90.00
_cell.angle_gamma   90.00
#
_symmetry.space_group_name_H-M   'P 1'
#
loop_
_entity.id
_entity.type
_entity.pdbx_description
1 polymer ?
#
loop_
_entity_poly.entity_id
_entity_poly.type
_entity_poly.pdbx_seq_one_letter_code
_entity_poly.pdbx_strand_id
1 'polypeptide(L)'
;MAEMLAIDTPELTTLAERNEGEFPAEAVAKQIDGRLIVANHGDMPIFGPYLETAQSVAIKLPSGQPMMVTQHLADLIAYLKTIQTERH
;
A
#
# COMPACT_ATOMS: atom_id res chain seq x y z
N MET A 1 16.39 2.24 14.43
CA MET A 1 15.73 1.01 13.91
C MET A 1 14.82 0.38 14.96
N ALA A 2 15.29 0.09 16.18
CA ALA A 2 14.47 -0.52 17.23
C ALA A 2 13.21 0.29 17.63
N GLU A 3 13.28 1.62 17.63
CA GLU A 3 12.12 2.48 17.97
C GLU A 3 11.00 2.46 16.91
N MET A 4 11.31 2.16 15.64
CA MET A 4 10.28 2.08 14.59
C MET A 4 9.55 0.72 14.59
N LEU A 5 10.20 -0.31 15.12
CA LEU A 5 9.58 -1.62 15.40
C LEU A 5 8.72 -1.61 16.67
N ALA A 6 8.77 -0.52 17.45
CA ALA A 6 7.97 -0.34 18.66
C ALA A 6 6.63 0.37 18.38
N ILE A 7 6.37 0.76 17.13
CA ILE A 7 5.08 1.31 16.70
C ILE A 7 4.14 0.14 16.43
N ASP A 8 2.98 0.13 17.10
CA ASP A 8 1.91 -0.81 16.79
C ASP A 8 1.52 -0.65 15.32
N THR A 9 1.86 -1.66 14.52
CA THR A 9 1.55 -1.67 13.09
C THR A 9 0.05 -1.87 12.91
N PRO A 10 -0.63 -1.00 12.15
CA PRO A 10 -2.05 -1.15 11.91
C PRO A 10 -2.33 -2.45 11.15
N GLU A 11 -3.46 -3.06 11.49
CA GLU A 11 -4.01 -4.23 10.83
C GLU A 11 -4.31 -3.90 9.35
N LEU A 12 -3.94 -4.80 8.43
CA LEU A 12 -4.04 -4.63 6.98
C LEU A 12 -5.15 -5.48 6.32
N THR A 13 -5.76 -6.45 7.02
CA THR A 13 -6.88 -7.27 6.56
C THR A 13 -8.22 -6.55 6.63
N THR A 14 -8.37 -5.45 7.37
CA THR A 14 -9.65 -4.71 7.45
C THR A 14 -9.59 -3.31 6.81
N LEU A 15 -8.70 -3.10 5.83
CA LEU A 15 -8.57 -1.80 5.15
C LEU A 15 -9.83 -1.44 4.35
N ALA A 16 -10.46 -2.42 3.70
CA ALA A 16 -11.70 -2.20 2.95
C ALA A 16 -12.86 -1.81 3.88
N GLU A 17 -13.06 -2.54 4.98
CA GLU A 17 -14.10 -2.22 5.98
C GLU A 17 -13.92 -0.80 6.54
N ARG A 18 -12.69 -0.42 6.85
CA ARG A 18 -12.34 0.93 7.33
C ARG A 18 -12.52 2.03 6.28
N ASN A 19 -12.73 1.67 5.02
CA ASN A 19 -12.88 2.57 3.89
C ASN A 19 -14.20 2.28 3.14
N GLU A 20 -15.31 2.29 3.88
CA GLU A 20 -16.68 2.18 3.35
C GLU A 20 -16.95 0.90 2.55
N GLY A 21 -16.24 -0.18 2.86
CA GLY A 21 -16.34 -1.47 2.19
C GLY A 21 -15.53 -1.57 0.88
N GLU A 22 -14.82 -0.51 0.47
CA GLU A 22 -13.99 -0.51 -0.73
C GLU A 22 -12.51 -0.41 -0.37
N PHE A 23 -11.68 -1.30 -0.92
CA PHE A 23 -10.24 -1.28 -0.68
C PHE A 23 -9.59 0.01 -1.24
N PRO A 24 -8.88 0.81 -0.43
CA PRO A 24 -8.35 2.11 -0.82
C PRO A 24 -7.04 1.99 -1.65
N ALA A 25 -7.13 1.41 -2.85
CA ALA A 25 -5.96 1.07 -3.67
C ALA A 25 -5.06 2.28 -3.99
N GLU A 26 -5.66 3.44 -4.26
CA GLU A 26 -4.90 4.66 -4.57
C GLU A 26 -4.11 5.17 -3.35
N ALA A 27 -4.74 5.21 -2.17
CA ALA A 27 -4.08 5.67 -0.95
C ALA A 27 -2.94 4.74 -0.54
N VAL A 28 -3.16 3.42 -0.63
CA VAL A 28 -2.14 2.40 -0.35
C VAL A 28 -0.96 2.55 -1.33
N ALA A 29 -1.24 2.68 -2.63
CA ALA A 29 -0.18 2.87 -3.63
C ALA A 29 0.66 4.12 -3.35
N LYS A 30 -0.01 5.27 -3.10
CA LYS A 30 0.65 6.54 -2.83
C LYS A 30 1.46 6.53 -1.53
N GLN A 31 1.01 5.79 -0.51
CA GLN A 31 1.73 5.68 0.74
C GLN A 31 3.00 4.83 0.60
N ILE A 32 2.95 3.75 -0.18
CA ILE A 32 4.11 2.86 -0.38
C ILE A 32 5.14 3.47 -1.34
N ASP A 33 4.69 4.14 -2.41
CA ASP A 33 5.59 4.77 -3.37
C ASP A 33 6.08 6.18 -2.96
N GLY A 34 5.62 6.67 -1.81
CA GLY A 34 6.06 7.94 -1.21
C GLY A 34 5.36 9.20 -1.75
N ARG A 35 4.36 9.08 -2.65
CA ARG A 35 3.56 10.24 -3.10
C ARG A 35 2.64 10.81 -2.03
N LEU A 36 2.26 10.02 -1.04
CA LEU A 36 1.53 10.49 0.14
C LEU A 36 2.56 10.88 1.22
N ILE A 37 2.66 12.17 1.52
CA ILE A 37 3.48 12.64 2.63
C ILE A 37 2.77 12.28 3.94
N VAL A 38 3.17 11.17 4.54
CA VAL A 38 2.78 10.79 5.91
C VAL A 38 3.82 11.30 6.90
N ALA A 39 3.43 11.46 8.18
CA ALA A 39 4.35 11.86 9.24
C ALA A 39 5.60 10.96 9.23
N ASN A 40 6.79 11.56 9.38
CA ASN A 40 8.11 10.92 9.23
C ASN A 40 8.17 9.48 9.77
N HIS A 41 7.85 8.51 8.93
CA HIS A 41 8.67 7.31 8.80
C HIS A 41 10.08 7.80 8.46
N GLY A 42 11.12 7.30 9.15
CA GLY A 42 12.51 7.56 8.74
C GLY A 42 12.79 6.98 7.35
N ASP A 43 14.06 6.88 6.95
CA ASP A 43 14.42 6.15 5.72
C ASP A 43 13.73 4.78 5.71
N MET A 44 12.99 4.46 4.64
CA MET A 44 12.36 3.14 4.47
C MET A 44 13.47 2.08 4.57
N PRO A 45 13.56 1.34 5.69
CA PRO A 45 14.70 0.49 5.89
C PRO A 45 14.47 -0.75 5.03
N ILE A 46 15.41 -1.01 4.13
CA ILE A 46 15.66 -2.31 3.51
C ILE A 46 14.68 -2.72 2.39
N PHE A 47 13.38 -2.39 2.45
CA PHE A 47 12.40 -2.93 1.49
C PHE A 47 12.11 -2.05 0.27
N GLY A 48 12.38 -0.74 0.33
CA GLY A 48 12.13 0.17 -0.81
C GLY A 48 12.76 -0.31 -2.13
N PRO A 49 14.06 -0.66 -2.15
CA PRO A 49 14.71 -1.18 -3.35
C PRO A 49 14.13 -2.48 -3.91
N TYR A 50 13.43 -3.29 -3.10
CA TYR A 50 12.75 -4.50 -3.59
C TYR A 50 11.48 -4.17 -4.36
N LEU A 51 10.82 -3.07 -4.04
CA LEU A 51 9.63 -2.61 -4.76
C LEU A 51 9.98 -1.81 -6.02
N GLU A 52 11.23 -1.36 -6.12
CA GLU A 52 11.76 -0.76 -7.33
C GLU A 52 11.96 -1.81 -8.43
N THR A 53 11.41 -1.54 -9.60
CA THR A 53 11.65 -2.32 -10.82
C THR A 53 11.51 -1.37 -12.01
N ALA A 54 12.28 -1.63 -13.07
CA ALA A 54 12.20 -0.86 -14.31
C ALA A 54 10.84 -1.02 -15.02
N GLN A 55 10.06 -2.04 -14.66
CA GLN A 55 8.74 -2.31 -15.25
C GLN A 55 7.64 -1.59 -14.48
N SER A 56 6.87 -0.77 -15.21
CA SER A 56 5.67 -0.11 -14.69
C SER A 56 4.42 -0.70 -15.32
N VAL A 57 3.38 -0.88 -14.51
CA VAL A 57 2.07 -1.39 -14.93
C VAL A 57 0.95 -0.48 -14.45
N ALA A 58 -0.17 -0.52 -15.18
CA ALA A 58 -1.37 0.22 -14.82
C ALA A 58 -2.23 -0.59 -13.85
N ILE A 59 -2.52 -0.02 -12.67
CA ILE A 59 -3.55 -0.53 -11.77
C ILE A 59 -4.87 0.21 -12.01
N LYS A 60 -5.99 -0.51 -11.91
CA LYS A 60 -7.33 0.09 -11.96
C LYS A 60 -7.66 0.71 -10.61
N LEU A 61 -8.09 1.98 -10.66
CA LEU A 61 -8.61 2.70 -9.50
C LEU A 61 -10.14 2.82 -9.55
N PRO A 62 -10.81 3.01 -8.40
CA PRO A 62 -12.24 3.27 -8.34
C PRO A 62 -12.68 4.50 -9.15
N SER A 63 -11.81 5.51 -9.25
CA SER A 63 -12.02 6.71 -10.06
C SER A 63 -12.13 6.46 -11.57
N GLY A 64 -11.82 5.24 -12.03
CA GLY A 64 -11.76 4.88 -13.44
C GLY A 64 -10.49 5.33 -14.16
N GLN A 65 -9.70 6.23 -13.57
CA GLN A 65 -8.40 6.63 -14.11
C GLN A 65 -7.32 5.64 -13.64
N PRO A 66 -6.58 4.99 -14.54
CA PRO A 66 -5.52 4.08 -14.15
C PRO A 66 -4.33 4.82 -13.54
N MET A 67 -3.65 4.18 -12.59
CA MET A 67 -2.41 4.70 -11.99
C MET A 67 -1.23 3.81 -12.39
N MET A 68 -0.12 4.42 -12.80
CA MET A 68 1.13 3.71 -13.08
C MET A 68 1.92 3.49 -11.79
N VAL A 69 2.28 2.24 -11.53
CA VAL A 69 3.08 1.77 -10.39
C VAL A 69 4.11 0.74 -10.87
N THR A 70 5.11 0.44 -10.04
CA THR A 70 6.04 -0.67 -10.31
C THR A 70 5.30 -2.02 -10.28
N GLN A 71 5.80 -3.01 -11.02
CA GLN A 71 5.20 -4.37 -11.03
C GLN A 71 5.06 -4.94 -9.61
N HIS A 72 6.11 -4.87 -8.79
CA HIS A 72 6.07 -5.40 -7.42
C HIS A 72 5.07 -4.67 -6.53
N LEU A 73 4.90 -3.36 -6.69
CA LEU A 73 3.85 -2.62 -5.98
C LEU A 73 2.45 -3.06 -6.44
N ALA A 74 2.25 -3.32 -7.73
CA ALA A 74 0.99 -3.84 -8.24
C ALA A 74 0.66 -5.22 -7.64
N ASP A 75 1.64 -6.13 -7.57
CA ASP A 75 1.48 -7.46 -6.99
C ASP A 75 1.18 -7.40 -5.48
N LEU A 76 1.85 -6.50 -4.76
CA LEU A 76 1.58 -6.26 -3.34
C LEU A 76 0.15 -5.72 -3.12
N ILE A 77 -0.28 -4.75 -3.94
CA ILE A 77 -1.66 -4.22 -3.89
C ILE A 77 -2.67 -5.33 -4.21
N ALA A 78 -2.37 -6.18 -5.20
CA ALA A 78 -3.22 -7.32 -5.54
C ALA A 78 -3.34 -8.30 -4.37
N TYR A 79 -2.22 -8.65 -3.72
CA TYR A 79 -2.23 -9.50 -2.53
C TYR A 79 -3.03 -8.88 -1.37
N LEU A 80 -2.81 -7.60 -1.06
CA LEU A 80 -3.55 -6.89 0.00
C LEU A 80 -5.06 -6.94 -0.24
N LYS A 81 -5.52 -6.84 -1.49
CA LYS A 81 -6.94 -7.00 -1.82
C LYS A 81 -7.47 -8.40 -1.50
N THR A 82 -6.67 -9.46 -1.68
CA THR A 82 -7.12 -10.84 -1.43
C THR A 82 -7.28 -11.19 0.04
N ILE A 83 -6.56 -10.49 0.93
CA ILE A 83 -6.59 -10.76 2.37
C ILE A 83 -7.61 -9.88 3.12
N GLN A 84 -8.44 -9.10 2.41
CA GLN A 84 -9.44 -8.27 3.06
C GLN A 84 -10.55 -9.13 3.68
N THR A 85 -10.90 -8.84 4.93
CA THR A 85 -11.89 -9.54 5.75
C THR A 85 -12.86 -8.54 6.39
N GLU A 86 -14.09 -8.98 6.64
CA GLU A 86 -15.05 -8.26 7.49
C GLU A 86 -14.84 -8.68 8.95
N ARG A 87 -14.77 -7.72 9.87
CA ARG A 87 -14.71 -8.00 11.31
C ARG A 87 -16.09 -8.43 11.80
N HIS A 88 -16.21 -9.69 12.23
CA HIS A 88 -17.41 -10.23 12.89
C HIS A 88 -17.54 -9.73 14.34
#